data_AF-A0A7C4CBT2-F1
#
_entry.id   AF-A0A7C4CBT2-F1
#
_cell.length_a   1.000
_cell.length_b   1.000
_cell.length_c   1.000
_cell.angle_alpha   90.00
_cell.angle_beta   90.00
_cell.angle_gamma   90.00
#
_symmetry.space_group_name_H-M   'P 1'
#
loop_
_entity.id
_entity.type
_entity.pdbx_description
1 polymer ?
#
loop_
_entity_poly.entity_id
_entity_poly.type
_entity_poly.pdbx_seq_one_letter_code
_entity_poly.pdbx_strand_id
1 'polypeptide(L)'
;MNVLESGIGELFQPPDPDGFREWVRTKKTSGLVDKVMTEQEAIARFVQDGDYIGTELYGTVRAPMSLCREVIRQGRKHLRVAGQGIHEIDLLLAADLVDTLDITYVAWEVYGISAILRRAVESGRVKTTDWSNGGITWRFKAAAMGVPFLPIRSMLGSDTLKYSAAKVVEDPFTGQPVCLVPALFLDVGLIHVHRADRYGNCQIDGISGFAQEMARASKKLIVSCEEIISTDKIRKYPEHTVIPYYLVDAVVEAKYGSHPGEMCYRYWRDGEHLQQFLKDSADPQKTQAYLDKWIYGTKNHAEYIELVGIDRMRELEAQIGGR
;
A
#
# COMPACT_ATOMS: atom_id res chain seq x y z
N MET A 1 1.44 -19.37 26.65
CA MET A 1 0.37 -18.38 26.92
C MET A 1 -0.95 -19.12 26.96
N ASN A 2 -1.84 -18.78 27.88
CA ASN A 2 -3.20 -19.29 27.91
C ASN A 2 -4.00 -18.58 26.81
N VAL A 3 -4.43 -19.30 25.76
CA VAL A 3 -5.23 -18.73 24.67
C VAL A 3 -6.70 -18.79 25.07
N LEU A 4 -7.33 -17.64 25.18
CA LEU A 4 -8.72 -17.48 25.62
C LEU A 4 -9.69 -17.53 24.43
N GLU A 5 -9.29 -16.97 23.29
CA GLU A 5 -10.11 -16.89 22.07
C GLU A 5 -9.19 -16.86 20.85
N SER A 6 -9.68 -17.32 19.70
CA SER A 6 -9.00 -17.19 18.41
C SER A 6 -10.00 -16.80 17.34
N GLY A 7 -9.60 -15.88 16.46
CA GLY A 7 -10.37 -15.60 15.27
C GLY A 7 -10.41 -16.81 14.31
N ILE A 8 -11.41 -16.83 13.44
CA ILE A 8 -11.67 -17.90 12.47
C ILE A 8 -11.08 -17.61 11.08
N GLY A 9 -10.52 -16.42 10.88
CA GLY A 9 -9.87 -16.03 9.63
C GLY A 9 -8.57 -16.78 9.38
N GLU A 10 -8.18 -16.89 8.11
CA GLU A 10 -6.98 -17.58 7.68
C GLU A 10 -5.75 -16.67 7.86
N LEU A 11 -4.72 -17.12 8.58
CA LEU A 11 -3.45 -16.39 8.60
C LEU A 11 -2.67 -16.69 7.30
N PHE A 12 -2.84 -15.85 6.27
CA PHE A 12 -2.26 -16.06 4.94
C PHE A 12 -0.73 -16.19 4.92
N GLN A 13 -0.05 -15.65 5.94
CA GLN A 13 1.39 -15.84 6.12
C GLN A 13 1.75 -15.86 7.61
N PRO A 14 2.37 -16.94 8.11
CA PRO A 14 2.86 -16.96 9.49
C PRO A 14 3.99 -15.92 9.67
N PRO A 15 4.12 -15.31 10.86
CA PRO A 15 5.23 -14.41 11.15
C PRO A 15 6.55 -15.20 11.16
N ASP A 16 7.55 -14.71 10.43
CA ASP A 16 8.90 -15.28 10.37
C ASP A 16 9.97 -14.18 10.52
N PRO A 17 10.19 -13.66 11.74
CA PRO A 17 11.18 -12.61 11.97
C PRO A 17 12.60 -13.04 11.62
N ASP A 18 12.96 -14.30 11.88
CA ASP A 18 14.32 -14.80 11.65
C ASP A 18 14.60 -14.99 10.15
N GLY A 19 13.67 -15.57 9.40
CA GLY A 19 13.77 -15.66 7.94
C GLY A 19 13.77 -14.30 7.27
N PHE A 20 12.98 -13.34 7.77
CA PHE A 20 13.04 -11.95 7.29
C PHE A 20 14.42 -11.32 7.53
N ARG A 21 14.97 -11.45 8.75
CA ARG A 21 16.31 -10.94 9.08
C ARG A 21 17.39 -11.58 8.21
N GLU A 22 17.31 -12.88 7.99
CA GLU A 22 18.24 -13.61 7.14
C GLU A 22 18.16 -13.14 5.67
N TRP A 23 16.94 -12.93 5.17
CA TRP A 23 16.73 -12.36 3.84
C TRP A 23 17.34 -10.96 3.75
N VAL A 24 17.09 -10.07 4.72
CA VAL A 24 17.66 -8.72 4.72
C VAL A 24 19.19 -8.78 4.73
N ARG A 25 19.78 -9.65 5.55
CA ARG A 25 21.23 -9.81 5.67
C ARG A 25 21.89 -10.28 4.36
N THR A 26 21.22 -11.13 3.59
CA THR A 26 21.82 -11.83 2.44
C THR A 26 21.38 -11.31 1.07
N LYS A 27 20.23 -10.62 0.99
CA LYS A 27 19.61 -10.20 -0.27
C LYS A 27 19.38 -8.69 -0.39
N LYS A 28 19.21 -7.96 0.72
CA LYS A 28 18.94 -6.51 0.67
C LYS A 28 20.21 -5.73 0.33
N THR A 29 20.10 -4.77 -0.58
CA THR A 29 21.21 -3.85 -0.89
C THR A 29 21.20 -2.68 0.09
N SER A 30 22.12 -2.68 1.06
CA SER A 30 22.25 -1.62 2.07
C SER A 30 23.27 -0.52 1.70
N GLY A 31 23.87 -0.58 0.51
CA GLY A 31 24.83 0.41 0.03
C GLY A 31 24.18 1.69 -0.55
N LEU A 32 24.97 2.77 -0.59
CA LEU A 32 24.64 3.99 -1.34
C LEU A 32 24.91 3.77 -2.84
N VAL A 33 24.02 3.03 -3.48
CA VAL A 33 24.03 2.78 -4.93
C VAL A 33 22.88 3.53 -5.58
N ASP A 34 23.04 3.89 -6.85
CA ASP A 34 21.93 4.48 -7.61
C ASP A 34 20.79 3.46 -7.76
N LYS A 35 19.59 3.88 -7.36
CA LYS A 35 18.36 3.07 -7.39
C LYS A 35 17.30 3.67 -8.30
N VAL A 36 17.63 4.73 -9.03
CA VAL A 36 16.71 5.39 -9.96
C VAL A 36 16.46 4.48 -11.15
N MET A 37 15.19 4.20 -11.41
CA MET A 37 14.74 3.42 -12.57
C MET A 37 13.31 3.78 -12.95
N THR A 38 12.84 3.25 -14.07
CA THR A 38 11.45 3.41 -14.52
C THR A 38 10.49 2.55 -13.70
N GLU A 39 9.19 2.86 -13.68
CA GLU A 39 8.20 1.99 -13.04
C GLU A 39 8.18 0.59 -13.68
N GLN A 40 8.38 0.50 -15.00
CA GLN A 40 8.41 -0.77 -15.72
C GLN A 40 9.54 -1.66 -15.20
N GLU A 41 10.75 -1.10 -15.10
CA GLU A 41 11.91 -1.81 -14.57
C GLU A 41 11.71 -2.20 -13.11
N ALA A 42 11.22 -1.28 -12.28
CA ALA A 42 11.01 -1.53 -10.87
C ALA A 42 10.01 -2.67 -10.63
N ILE A 43 8.82 -2.62 -11.24
CA ILE A 43 7.81 -3.66 -11.10
C ILE A 43 8.31 -4.97 -11.69
N ALA A 44 8.95 -4.96 -12.87
CA ALA A 44 9.41 -6.18 -13.52
C ALA A 44 10.48 -6.92 -12.72
N ARG A 45 11.35 -6.16 -12.06
CA ARG A 45 12.46 -6.70 -11.27
C ARG A 45 12.02 -7.17 -9.89
N PHE A 46 11.14 -6.42 -9.23
CA PHE A 46 10.88 -6.62 -7.80
C PHE A 46 9.53 -7.26 -7.48
N VAL A 47 8.54 -7.21 -8.37
CA VAL A 47 7.22 -7.83 -8.15
C VAL A 47 7.10 -9.13 -8.95
N GLN A 48 6.73 -10.21 -8.28
CA GLN A 48 6.50 -11.52 -8.87
C GLN A 48 5.06 -11.98 -8.61
N ASP A 49 4.60 -12.94 -9.42
CA ASP A 49 3.33 -13.63 -9.14
C ASP A 49 3.41 -14.31 -7.77
N GLY A 50 2.34 -14.24 -6.97
CA GLY A 50 2.31 -14.82 -5.62
C GLY A 50 2.87 -13.93 -4.50
N ASP A 51 3.54 -12.81 -4.82
CA ASP A 51 4.11 -11.91 -3.82
C ASP A 51 3.02 -11.39 -2.88
N TYR A 52 3.37 -11.28 -1.59
CA TYR A 52 2.59 -10.51 -0.63
C TYR A 52 2.94 -9.02 -0.78
N ILE A 53 2.02 -8.25 -1.37
CA ILE A 53 2.20 -6.81 -1.59
C ILE A 53 1.38 -5.95 -0.63
N GLY A 54 1.86 -4.72 -0.40
CA GLY A 54 1.13 -3.69 0.34
C GLY A 54 1.38 -2.31 -0.26
N THR A 55 0.38 -1.46 -0.17
CA THR A 55 0.42 -0.05 -0.61
C THR A 55 0.25 0.87 0.59
N GLU A 56 0.90 2.03 0.53
CA GLU A 56 0.71 3.10 1.52
C GLU A 56 0.53 4.42 0.77
N LEU A 57 -0.40 5.31 1.09
CA LEU A 57 -1.40 5.30 2.18
C LEU A 57 -2.75 4.74 1.70
N TYR A 58 -3.76 5.56 1.42
CA TYR A 58 -5.07 5.13 0.90
C TYR A 58 -5.36 5.78 -0.45
N GLY A 59 -6.06 5.10 -1.35
CA GLY A 59 -6.27 5.46 -2.77
C GLY A 59 -6.63 6.90 -3.14
N THR A 60 -7.11 7.71 -2.19
CA THR A 60 -7.45 9.12 -2.40
C THR A 60 -6.43 10.10 -1.80
N VAL A 61 -5.41 9.63 -1.07
CA VAL A 61 -4.33 10.42 -0.47
C VAL A 61 -2.99 9.68 -0.55
N ARG A 62 -2.06 10.19 -1.36
CA ARG A 62 -0.67 9.70 -1.49
C ARG A 62 -0.55 8.18 -1.77
N ALA A 63 -1.56 7.56 -2.38
CA ALA A 63 -1.43 6.18 -2.83
C ALA A 63 -0.44 6.09 -4.01
N PRO A 64 0.32 4.99 -4.14
CA PRO A 64 1.30 4.81 -5.21
C PRO A 64 0.63 4.37 -6.51
N MET A 65 -0.31 5.17 -7.01
CA MET A 65 -1.16 4.82 -8.13
C MET A 65 -0.38 4.55 -9.41
N SER A 66 0.73 5.26 -9.66
CA SER A 66 1.62 4.98 -10.78
C SER A 66 2.20 3.55 -10.74
N LEU A 67 2.66 3.11 -9.56
CA LEU A 67 3.16 1.76 -9.34
C LEU A 67 2.05 0.72 -9.41
N CYS A 68 0.88 0.99 -8.82
CA CYS A 68 -0.28 0.09 -8.87
C CYS A 68 -0.74 -0.15 -10.32
N ARG A 69 -0.83 0.91 -11.14
CA ARG A 69 -1.15 0.79 -12.57
C ARG A 69 -0.12 -0.07 -13.30
N GLU A 70 1.16 0.06 -12.97
CA GLU A 70 2.22 -0.74 -13.59
C GLU A 70 2.18 -2.22 -13.16
N VAL A 71 1.88 -2.52 -11.89
CA VAL A 71 1.61 -3.90 -11.43
C VAL A 71 0.49 -4.53 -12.28
N ILE A 72 -0.59 -3.78 -12.51
CA ILE A 72 -1.74 -4.22 -13.31
C ILE A 72 -1.35 -4.41 -14.78
N ARG A 73 -0.64 -3.44 -15.36
CA ARG A 73 -0.21 -3.48 -16.76
C ARG A 73 0.68 -4.69 -17.07
N GLN A 74 1.54 -5.08 -16.13
CA GLN A 74 2.37 -6.28 -16.25
C GLN A 74 1.64 -7.58 -15.90
N GLY A 75 0.40 -7.53 -15.44
CA GLY A 75 -0.42 -8.71 -15.13
C GLY A 75 0.14 -9.58 -14.01
N ARG A 76 0.82 -8.98 -13.02
CA ARG A 76 1.33 -9.72 -11.84
C ARG A 76 0.16 -10.27 -11.04
N LYS A 77 0.06 -11.58 -10.94
CA LYS A 77 -1.16 -12.28 -10.48
C LYS A 77 -0.92 -13.16 -9.26
N HIS A 78 -1.99 -13.75 -8.75
CA HIS A 78 -1.98 -14.54 -7.52
C HIS A 78 -1.48 -13.76 -6.30
N LEU A 79 -1.70 -12.44 -6.32
CA LEU A 79 -1.19 -11.53 -5.31
C LEU A 79 -1.92 -11.75 -3.99
N ARG A 80 -1.15 -11.69 -2.91
CA ARG A 80 -1.69 -11.55 -1.55
C ARG A 80 -1.56 -10.08 -1.19
N VAL A 81 -2.64 -9.45 -0.73
CA VAL A 81 -2.67 -7.98 -0.58
C VAL A 81 -2.98 -7.60 0.86
N ALA A 82 -2.18 -6.69 1.41
CA ALA A 82 -2.45 -6.04 2.68
C ALA A 82 -3.30 -4.80 2.38
N GLY A 83 -4.62 -4.98 2.41
CA GLY A 83 -5.61 -4.02 1.95
C GLY A 83 -5.95 -2.96 3.00
N GLN A 84 -5.31 -1.80 2.87
CA GLN A 84 -5.75 -0.55 3.50
C GLN A 84 -5.90 0.49 2.40
N GLY A 85 -7.08 0.60 1.78
CA GLY A 85 -7.19 1.40 0.57
C GLY A 85 -8.58 1.51 -0.02
N ILE A 86 -8.68 2.26 -1.12
CA ILE A 86 -9.94 2.56 -1.79
C ILE A 86 -9.81 2.20 -3.27
N HIS A 87 -9.10 3.04 -4.03
CA HIS A 87 -9.05 2.97 -5.47
C HIS A 87 -8.02 1.97 -5.99
N GLU A 88 -6.81 1.98 -5.44
CA GLU A 88 -5.71 1.08 -5.75
C GLU A 88 -6.09 -0.39 -5.55
N ILE A 89 -6.78 -0.71 -4.45
CA ILE A 89 -7.23 -2.08 -4.16
C ILE A 89 -8.34 -2.49 -5.12
N ASP A 90 -9.28 -1.60 -5.40
CA ASP A 90 -10.32 -1.83 -6.40
C ASP A 90 -9.75 -2.10 -7.80
N LEU A 91 -8.69 -1.38 -8.20
CA LEU A 91 -8.05 -1.63 -9.50
C LEU A 91 -7.37 -3.01 -9.56
N LEU A 92 -6.66 -3.42 -8.50
CA LEU A 92 -6.05 -4.75 -8.42
C LEU A 92 -7.11 -5.86 -8.45
N LEU A 93 -8.23 -5.66 -7.75
CA LEU A 93 -9.35 -6.60 -7.73
C LEU A 93 -10.10 -6.63 -9.07
N ALA A 94 -10.27 -5.49 -9.73
CA ALA A 94 -10.92 -5.37 -11.03
C ALA A 94 -10.10 -6.03 -12.15
N ALA A 95 -8.77 -5.97 -12.04
CA ALA A 95 -7.86 -6.65 -12.95
C ALA A 95 -7.72 -8.16 -12.68
N ASP A 96 -8.43 -8.69 -11.68
CA ASP A 96 -8.42 -10.10 -11.30
C ASP A 96 -7.03 -10.65 -10.91
N LEU A 97 -6.26 -9.85 -10.16
CA LEU A 97 -4.87 -10.18 -9.82
C LEU A 97 -4.66 -10.70 -8.40
N VAL A 98 -5.69 -10.64 -7.56
CA VAL A 98 -5.62 -10.88 -6.10
C VAL A 98 -6.31 -12.19 -5.74
N ASP A 99 -5.62 -13.04 -4.97
CA ASP A 99 -6.15 -14.30 -4.42
C ASP A 99 -6.60 -14.13 -2.96
N THR A 100 -5.82 -13.39 -2.16
CA THR A 100 -6.12 -13.16 -0.74
C THR A 100 -5.95 -11.70 -0.32
N LEU A 101 -6.78 -11.25 0.61
CA LEU A 101 -6.81 -9.88 1.08
C LEU A 101 -6.89 -9.83 2.61
N ASP A 102 -5.82 -9.42 3.27
CA ASP A 102 -5.94 -8.92 4.65
C ASP A 102 -6.68 -7.58 4.56
N ILE A 103 -7.95 -7.55 4.98
CA ILE A 103 -8.86 -6.42 4.74
C ILE A 103 -9.10 -5.63 6.02
N THR A 104 -9.11 -4.30 5.92
CA THR A 104 -9.64 -3.44 6.98
C THR A 104 -10.90 -2.72 6.51
N TYR A 105 -10.72 -1.75 5.62
CA TYR A 105 -11.74 -0.90 5.04
C TYR A 105 -11.40 -0.72 3.56
N VAL A 106 -12.29 -1.20 2.69
CA VAL A 106 -12.20 -1.00 1.24
C VAL A 106 -13.57 -0.51 0.76
N ALA A 107 -13.73 0.80 0.76
CA ALA A 107 -14.93 1.49 0.32
C ALA A 107 -14.61 2.95 0.00
N TRP A 108 -15.54 3.64 -0.64
CA TRP A 108 -15.34 4.97 -1.21
C TRP A 108 -15.76 6.09 -0.25
N GLU A 109 -15.49 5.92 1.04
CA GLU A 109 -15.85 6.86 2.11
C GLU A 109 -17.34 7.27 2.02
N VAL A 110 -17.57 8.55 1.70
CA VAL A 110 -18.89 9.16 1.59
C VAL A 110 -19.65 8.75 0.33
N TYR A 111 -18.97 8.14 -0.66
CA TYR A 111 -19.57 7.81 -1.94
C TYR A 111 -20.18 6.40 -2.00
N GLY A 112 -19.81 5.50 -1.08
CA GLY A 112 -20.45 4.20 -0.93
C GLY A 112 -19.49 3.01 -0.92
N ILE A 113 -20.02 1.83 -1.19
CA ILE A 113 -19.32 0.54 -1.06
C ILE A 113 -18.71 0.15 -2.42
N SER A 114 -17.53 -0.47 -2.41
CA SER A 114 -16.93 -1.02 -3.63
C SER A 114 -17.74 -2.20 -4.19
N ALA A 115 -18.32 -2.02 -5.38
CA ALA A 115 -19.00 -3.10 -6.09
C ALA A 115 -18.01 -4.17 -6.58
N ILE A 116 -16.77 -3.78 -6.87
CA ILE A 116 -15.68 -4.67 -7.30
C ILE A 116 -15.31 -5.63 -6.17
N LEU A 117 -15.03 -5.08 -4.98
CA LEU A 117 -14.73 -5.86 -3.79
C LEU A 117 -15.85 -6.84 -3.47
N ARG A 118 -17.10 -6.37 -3.46
CA ARG A 118 -18.25 -7.24 -3.19
C ARG A 118 -18.32 -8.40 -4.16
N ARG A 119 -18.24 -8.16 -5.48
CA ARG A 119 -18.20 -9.24 -6.47
C ARG A 119 -17.03 -10.21 -6.24
N ALA A 120 -15.86 -9.69 -5.92
CA ALA A 120 -14.65 -10.49 -5.69
C ALA A 120 -14.78 -11.41 -4.47
N VAL A 121 -15.28 -10.90 -3.36
CA VAL A 121 -15.35 -11.61 -2.08
C VAL A 121 -16.61 -12.49 -2.00
N GLU A 122 -17.79 -11.97 -2.40
CA GLU A 122 -19.06 -12.71 -2.34
C GLU A 122 -19.09 -13.91 -3.30
N SER A 123 -18.31 -13.87 -4.39
CA SER A 123 -18.15 -15.02 -5.30
C SER A 123 -17.20 -16.10 -4.75
N GLY A 124 -16.50 -15.83 -3.64
CA GLY A 124 -15.47 -16.70 -3.09
C GLY A 124 -14.14 -16.69 -3.85
N ARG A 125 -14.00 -15.84 -4.87
CA ARG A 125 -12.77 -15.70 -5.66
C ARG A 125 -11.61 -15.16 -4.83
N VAL A 126 -11.89 -14.18 -3.97
CA VAL A 126 -10.90 -13.58 -3.06
C VAL A 126 -11.21 -13.98 -1.64
N LYS A 127 -10.25 -14.61 -0.97
CA LYS A 127 -10.35 -14.90 0.47
C LYS A 127 -9.97 -13.67 1.27
N THR A 128 -10.72 -13.35 2.31
CA THR A 128 -10.41 -12.22 3.20
C THR A 128 -10.07 -12.68 4.60
N THR A 129 -9.30 -11.86 5.32
CA THR A 129 -9.17 -11.94 6.77
C THR A 129 -9.23 -10.54 7.34
N ASP A 130 -10.11 -10.35 8.31
CA ASP A 130 -10.48 -9.03 8.80
C ASP A 130 -9.49 -8.52 9.84
N TRP A 131 -9.19 -7.23 9.77
CA TRP A 131 -8.37 -6.54 10.76
C TRP A 131 -8.93 -5.14 10.97
N SER A 132 -8.70 -4.54 12.14
CA SER A 132 -8.94 -3.10 12.27
C SER A 132 -7.88 -2.31 11.49
N ASN A 133 -8.17 -1.05 11.13
CA ASN A 133 -7.17 -0.16 10.53
C ASN A 133 -5.90 -0.08 11.38
N GLY A 134 -6.04 0.06 12.71
CA GLY A 134 -4.89 -0.02 13.61
C GLY A 134 -4.23 -1.40 13.61
N GLY A 135 -5.02 -2.47 13.52
CA GLY A 135 -4.59 -3.87 13.49
C GLY A 135 -3.53 -4.13 12.42
N ILE A 136 -3.82 -3.90 11.13
CA ILE A 136 -2.81 -4.10 10.06
C ILE A 136 -1.57 -3.22 10.28
N THR A 137 -1.74 -1.94 10.59
CA THR A 137 -0.60 -1.05 10.84
C THR A 137 0.28 -1.55 11.99
N TRP A 138 -0.31 -2.08 13.06
CA TRP A 138 0.44 -2.68 14.16
C TRP A 138 1.06 -4.03 13.79
N ARG A 139 0.52 -4.79 12.83
CA ARG A 139 1.20 -5.97 12.29
C ARG A 139 2.47 -5.58 11.53
N PHE A 140 2.46 -4.48 10.76
CA PHE A 140 3.69 -3.92 10.18
C PHE A 140 4.64 -3.41 11.26
N LYS A 141 4.11 -2.77 12.31
CA LYS A 141 4.92 -2.33 13.45
C LYS A 141 5.63 -3.50 14.15
N ALA A 142 4.94 -4.62 14.35
CA ALA A 142 5.52 -5.84 14.90
C ALA A 142 6.68 -6.36 14.04
N ALA A 143 6.48 -6.40 12.71
CA ALA A 143 7.52 -6.76 11.75
C ALA A 143 8.72 -5.79 11.81
N ALA A 144 8.46 -4.48 11.84
CA ALA A 144 9.49 -3.45 11.94
C ALA A 144 10.32 -3.53 13.24
N MET A 145 9.69 -3.98 14.33
CA MET A 145 10.37 -4.24 15.61
C MET A 145 11.13 -5.57 15.64
N GLY A 146 10.91 -6.45 14.66
CA GLY A 146 11.49 -7.79 14.62
C GLY A 146 10.90 -8.74 15.68
N VAL A 147 9.66 -8.51 16.09
CA VAL A 147 8.94 -9.38 17.05
C VAL A 147 7.85 -10.18 16.32
N PRO A 148 7.48 -11.39 16.80
CA PRO A 148 6.49 -12.23 16.11
C PRO A 148 5.05 -11.71 16.21
N PHE A 149 4.73 -10.85 17.18
CA PHE A 149 3.41 -10.27 17.38
C PHE A 149 3.48 -9.02 18.27
N LEU A 150 2.39 -8.23 18.30
CA LEU A 150 2.18 -7.17 19.28
C LEU A 150 0.88 -7.37 20.07
N PRO A 151 0.87 -7.08 21.38
CA PRO A 151 -0.36 -7.03 22.18
C PRO A 151 -1.09 -5.69 21.95
N ILE A 152 -2.40 -5.75 21.72
CA ILE A 152 -3.27 -4.60 21.50
C ILE A 152 -4.62 -4.81 22.20
N ARG A 153 -5.37 -3.71 22.42
CA ARG A 153 -6.77 -3.76 22.89
C ARG A 153 -7.79 -3.70 21.76
N SER A 154 -7.41 -3.19 20.59
CA SER A 154 -8.31 -3.09 19.43
C SER A 154 -8.82 -4.47 19.02
N MET A 155 -9.98 -4.50 18.37
CA MET A 155 -10.73 -5.68 17.90
C MET A 155 -11.45 -6.46 19.00
N LEU A 156 -10.97 -6.46 20.25
CA LEU A 156 -11.68 -7.06 21.39
C LEU A 156 -13.11 -6.49 21.50
N GLY A 157 -14.09 -7.38 21.67
CA GLY A 157 -15.51 -7.00 21.76
C GLY A 157 -16.18 -6.64 20.43
N SER A 158 -15.53 -6.89 19.29
CA SER A 158 -16.10 -6.70 17.95
C SER A 158 -15.99 -7.96 17.10
N ASP A 159 -16.89 -8.10 16.12
CA ASP A 159 -16.80 -9.21 15.14
C ASP A 159 -15.54 -9.14 14.26
N THR A 160 -14.83 -8.00 14.22
CA THR A 160 -13.51 -7.91 13.58
C THR A 160 -12.55 -8.95 14.16
N LEU A 161 -12.60 -9.20 15.49
CA LEU A 161 -11.77 -10.25 16.10
C LEU A 161 -12.18 -11.64 15.60
N LYS A 162 -13.49 -11.90 15.57
CA LYS A 162 -14.04 -13.17 15.12
C LYS A 162 -13.56 -13.52 13.71
N TYR A 163 -13.61 -12.60 12.76
CA TYR A 163 -13.21 -12.86 11.36
C TYR A 163 -11.72 -12.59 11.05
N SER A 164 -10.92 -12.27 12.08
CA SER A 164 -9.47 -12.12 11.95
C SER A 164 -8.73 -13.45 12.15
N ALA A 165 -7.39 -13.40 12.03
CA ALA A 165 -6.51 -14.46 12.49
C ALA A 165 -5.80 -14.11 13.83
N ALA A 166 -6.29 -13.10 14.56
CA ALA A 166 -5.75 -12.70 15.84
C ALA A 166 -6.06 -13.74 16.93
N LYS A 167 -5.29 -13.69 18.02
CA LYS A 167 -5.51 -14.54 19.20
C LYS A 167 -5.67 -13.69 20.45
N VAL A 168 -6.60 -14.03 21.32
CA VAL A 168 -6.71 -13.41 22.64
C VAL A 168 -6.01 -14.32 23.64
N VAL A 169 -5.15 -13.73 24.45
CA VAL A 169 -4.48 -14.42 25.54
C VAL A 169 -4.75 -13.74 26.87
N GLU A 170 -4.54 -14.47 27.96
CA GLU A 170 -4.50 -13.89 29.28
C GLU A 170 -3.18 -13.10 29.47
N ASP A 171 -3.29 -11.82 29.80
CA ASP A 171 -2.14 -10.97 30.16
C ASP A 171 -1.50 -11.52 31.46
N PRO A 172 -0.23 -11.96 31.43
CA PRO A 172 0.43 -12.55 32.59
C PRO A 172 0.64 -11.58 33.76
N PHE A 173 0.50 -10.26 33.55
CA PHE A 173 0.68 -9.26 34.61
C PHE A 173 -0.62 -8.86 35.30
N THR A 174 -1.76 -8.98 34.61
CA THR A 174 -3.05 -8.46 35.09
C THR A 174 -4.17 -9.50 35.11
N GLY A 175 -3.97 -10.65 34.47
CA GLY A 175 -5.00 -11.66 34.23
C GLY A 175 -6.08 -11.22 33.24
N GLN A 176 -5.96 -10.02 32.63
CA GLN A 176 -6.98 -9.50 31.72
C GLN A 176 -6.77 -10.02 30.29
N PRO A 177 -7.84 -10.22 29.50
CA PRO A 177 -7.70 -10.57 28.09
C PRO A 177 -6.98 -9.48 27.27
N VAL A 178 -6.03 -9.88 26.43
CA VAL A 178 -5.33 -9.00 25.47
C VAL A 178 -5.27 -9.66 24.09
N CYS A 179 -5.52 -8.87 23.04
CA CYS A 179 -5.47 -9.33 21.65
C CYS A 179 -4.03 -9.31 21.14
N LEU A 180 -3.58 -10.39 20.50
CA LEU A 180 -2.29 -10.49 19.85
C LEU A 180 -2.48 -10.44 18.33
N VAL A 181 -1.79 -9.49 17.69
CA VAL A 181 -1.72 -9.41 16.22
C VAL A 181 -0.36 -9.91 15.73
N PRO A 182 -0.30 -10.91 14.84
CA PRO A 182 0.95 -11.47 14.35
C PRO A 182 1.65 -10.51 13.37
N ALA A 183 2.97 -10.46 13.40
CA ALA A 183 3.75 -9.64 12.48
C ALA A 183 3.45 -9.96 11.01
N LEU A 184 3.33 -8.91 10.20
CA LEU A 184 3.10 -9.00 8.77
C LEU A 184 4.33 -8.51 8.03
N PHE A 185 5.03 -9.43 7.37
CA PHE A 185 6.17 -9.14 6.50
C PHE A 185 5.70 -9.18 5.04
N LEU A 186 5.96 -8.12 4.29
CA LEU A 186 5.63 -8.04 2.87
C LEU A 186 6.80 -8.56 2.03
N ASP A 187 6.48 -9.20 0.91
CA ASP A 187 7.47 -9.48 -0.12
C ASP A 187 7.82 -8.17 -0.86
N VAL A 188 6.82 -7.34 -1.17
CA VAL A 188 7.03 -6.01 -1.79
C VAL A 188 6.14 -4.93 -1.17
N GLY A 189 6.73 -3.84 -0.71
CA GLY A 189 6.01 -2.61 -0.36
C GLY A 189 6.05 -1.58 -1.49
N LEU A 190 4.95 -0.89 -1.72
CA LEU A 190 4.82 0.21 -2.68
C LEU A 190 4.46 1.49 -1.92
N ILE A 191 5.27 2.55 -2.04
CA ILE A 191 5.04 3.83 -1.34
C ILE A 191 5.22 4.99 -2.32
N HIS A 192 4.37 6.01 -2.20
CA HIS A 192 4.55 7.28 -2.90
C HIS A 192 4.98 8.40 -1.95
N VAL A 193 5.97 9.21 -2.30
CA VAL A 193 6.51 10.26 -1.43
C VAL A 193 6.66 11.60 -2.15
N HIS A 194 6.81 12.68 -1.40
CA HIS A 194 7.01 14.02 -1.99
C HIS A 194 8.33 14.09 -2.73
N ARG A 195 9.39 13.58 -2.12
CA ARG A 195 10.73 13.64 -2.72
C ARG A 195 11.61 12.52 -2.22
N ALA A 196 12.47 12.05 -3.12
CA ALA A 196 13.53 11.09 -2.80
C ALA A 196 14.86 11.57 -3.38
N ASP A 197 15.99 11.10 -2.85
CA ASP A 197 17.24 11.14 -3.60
C ASP A 197 17.47 9.83 -4.37
N ARG A 198 18.49 9.84 -5.23
CA ARG A 198 18.85 8.68 -6.06
C ARG A 198 19.21 7.41 -5.29
N TYR A 199 19.55 7.54 -4.00
CA TYR A 199 19.92 6.41 -3.14
C TYR A 199 18.69 5.82 -2.42
N GLY A 200 17.58 6.56 -2.36
CA GLY A 200 16.33 6.16 -1.72
C GLY A 200 16.08 6.80 -0.36
N ASN A 201 16.71 7.92 -0.02
CA ASN A 201 16.29 8.71 1.14
C ASN A 201 15.03 9.48 0.80
N CYS A 202 13.93 9.22 1.50
CA CYS A 202 12.62 9.77 1.18
C CYS A 202 12.15 10.74 2.26
N GLN A 203 11.57 11.87 1.83
CA GLN A 203 10.89 12.82 2.69
C GLN A 203 9.42 12.90 2.31
N ILE A 204 8.56 12.97 3.33
CA ILE A 204 7.11 13.07 3.20
C ILE A 204 6.68 14.32 3.94
N ASP A 205 5.93 15.19 3.29
CA ASP A 205 5.33 16.36 3.91
C ASP A 205 3.90 16.03 4.37
N GLY A 206 3.52 16.47 5.57
CA GLY A 206 2.18 16.25 6.12
C GLY A 206 1.97 14.83 6.66
N ILE A 207 0.88 14.18 6.25
CA ILE A 207 0.47 12.88 6.81
C ILE A 207 1.42 11.78 6.30
N SER A 208 2.26 11.29 7.20
CA SER A 208 3.20 10.18 6.96
C SER A 208 2.57 8.79 7.10
N GLY A 209 1.37 8.70 7.68
CA GLY A 209 0.63 7.45 7.80
C GLY A 209 1.40 6.37 8.54
N PHE A 210 1.59 5.25 7.85
CA PHE A 210 2.31 4.07 8.33
C PHE A 210 3.52 3.73 7.44
N ALA A 211 4.02 4.72 6.70
CA ALA A 211 5.15 4.55 5.80
C ALA A 211 6.40 4.00 6.51
N GLN A 212 6.67 4.43 7.74
CA GLN A 212 7.83 3.99 8.52
C GLN A 212 7.76 2.50 8.90
N GLU A 213 6.58 2.06 9.32
CA GLU A 213 6.29 0.68 9.67
C GLU A 213 6.32 -0.21 8.43
N MET A 214 5.59 0.14 7.37
CA MET A 214 5.50 -0.69 6.17
C MET A 214 6.83 -0.78 5.42
N ALA A 215 7.60 0.31 5.35
CA ALA A 215 8.94 0.29 4.74
C ALA A 215 9.88 -0.70 5.43
N ARG A 216 9.80 -0.82 6.76
CA ARG A 216 10.62 -1.77 7.54
C ARG A 216 10.06 -3.20 7.52
N ALA A 217 8.76 -3.35 7.30
CA ALA A 217 8.08 -4.64 7.16
C ALA A 217 8.27 -5.26 5.76
N SER A 218 8.83 -4.53 4.79
CA SER A 218 8.94 -4.97 3.40
C SER A 218 10.32 -5.53 3.08
N LYS A 219 10.37 -6.74 2.51
CA LYS A 219 11.61 -7.33 1.99
C LYS A 219 12.14 -6.44 0.86
N LYS A 220 11.32 -6.23 -0.17
CA LYS A 220 11.60 -5.31 -1.28
C LYS A 220 10.74 -4.04 -1.13
N LEU A 221 11.29 -2.85 -1.38
CA LEU A 221 10.55 -1.59 -1.30
C LEU A 221 10.76 -0.75 -2.56
N ILE A 222 9.67 -0.47 -3.25
CA ILE A 222 9.64 0.41 -4.42
C ILE A 222 9.01 1.72 -4.00
N VAL A 223 9.76 2.81 -4.16
CA VAL A 223 9.29 4.16 -3.87
C VAL A 223 9.09 4.91 -5.17
N SER A 224 7.89 5.44 -5.37
CA SER A 224 7.63 6.47 -6.36
C SER A 224 7.66 7.85 -5.70
N CYS A 225 8.08 8.90 -6.41
CA CYS A 225 8.17 10.24 -5.85
C CYS A 225 7.76 11.32 -6.84
N GLU A 226 7.28 12.46 -6.34
CA GLU A 226 6.94 13.62 -7.18
C GLU A 226 8.17 14.29 -7.81
N GLU A 227 9.31 14.24 -7.12
CA GLU A 227 10.59 14.75 -7.62
C GLU A 227 11.79 14.01 -7.00
N ILE A 228 12.81 13.78 -7.82
CA ILE A 228 14.12 13.35 -7.33
C ILE A 228 14.98 14.59 -7.05
N ILE A 229 15.47 14.70 -5.81
CA ILE A 229 16.34 15.81 -5.37
C ILE A 229 17.76 15.32 -5.06
N SER A 230 18.72 16.26 -5.03
CA SER A 230 20.08 15.92 -4.64
C SER A 230 20.17 15.49 -3.18
N THR A 231 21.07 14.56 -2.87
CA THR A 231 21.34 14.13 -1.50
C THR A 231 21.76 15.29 -0.59
N ASP A 232 22.38 16.34 -1.13
CA ASP A 232 22.72 17.53 -0.34
C ASP A 232 21.48 18.31 0.13
N LYS A 233 20.40 18.33 -0.68
CA LYS A 233 19.11 18.90 -0.25
C LYS A 233 18.47 18.07 0.85
N ILE A 234 18.52 16.73 0.76
CA ILE A 234 18.07 15.83 1.83
C ILE A 234 18.86 16.08 3.13
N ARG A 235 20.20 16.15 3.02
CA ARG A 235 21.12 16.37 4.16
C ARG A 235 21.00 17.74 4.79
N LYS A 236 20.37 18.71 4.13
CA LYS A 236 20.09 20.02 4.71
C LYS A 236 19.02 19.95 5.80
N TYR A 237 18.07 19.02 5.68
CA TYR A 237 16.97 18.78 6.63
C TYR A 237 16.82 17.27 6.88
N PRO A 238 17.84 16.62 7.48
CA PRO A 238 17.88 15.17 7.61
C PRO A 238 16.73 14.62 8.48
N GLU A 239 16.23 15.41 9.43
CA GLU A 239 15.09 15.10 10.30
C GLU A 239 13.76 14.90 9.55
N HIS A 240 13.64 15.41 8.32
CA HIS A 240 12.49 15.16 7.44
C HIS A 240 12.56 13.80 6.73
N THR A 241 13.65 13.06 6.87
CA THR A 241 13.83 11.75 6.21
C THR A 241 13.03 10.68 6.94
N VAL A 242 11.89 10.29 6.35
CA VAL A 242 10.96 9.31 6.91
C VAL A 242 11.40 7.88 6.59
N ILE A 243 11.86 7.65 5.35
CA ILE A 243 12.34 6.35 4.89
C ILE A 243 13.82 6.50 4.51
N PRO A 244 14.75 5.87 5.25
CA PRO A 244 16.17 5.91 4.92
C PRO A 244 16.51 4.98 3.74
N TYR A 245 17.54 5.36 2.99
CA TYR A 245 17.98 4.67 1.77
C TYR A 245 18.16 3.16 1.89
N TYR A 246 18.61 2.64 3.04
CA TYR A 246 18.89 1.21 3.22
C TYR A 246 17.63 0.33 3.22
N LEU A 247 16.44 0.94 3.31
CA LEU A 247 15.16 0.23 3.18
C LEU A 247 14.66 0.17 1.73
N VAL A 248 15.12 1.04 0.84
CA VAL A 248 14.60 1.21 -0.52
C VAL A 248 15.41 0.37 -1.51
N ASP A 249 14.73 -0.29 -2.46
CA ASP A 249 15.38 -1.05 -3.55
C ASP A 249 15.23 -0.36 -4.92
N ALA A 250 14.18 0.44 -5.11
CA ALA A 250 13.94 1.21 -6.33
C ALA A 250 13.35 2.60 -6.03
N VAL A 251 13.83 3.60 -6.75
CA VAL A 251 13.30 4.98 -6.75
C VAL A 251 12.78 5.28 -8.16
N VAL A 252 11.52 5.66 -8.26
CA VAL A 252 10.85 6.02 -9.50
C VAL A 252 10.38 7.47 -9.41
N GLU A 253 10.78 8.33 -10.35
CA GLU A 253 10.19 9.65 -10.46
C GLU A 253 8.86 9.53 -11.20
N ALA A 254 7.76 9.79 -10.49
CA ALA A 254 6.40 9.73 -11.01
C ALA A 254 5.67 10.98 -10.54
N LYS A 255 5.91 12.11 -11.22
CA LYS A 255 5.16 13.35 -10.98
C LYS A 255 3.66 13.09 -11.17
N TYR A 256 2.83 13.56 -10.25
CA TYR A 256 1.41 13.25 -10.15
C TYR A 256 1.12 11.76 -9.90
N GLY A 257 2.05 11.06 -9.24
CA GLY A 257 2.02 9.61 -9.07
C GLY A 257 0.85 9.09 -8.24
N SER A 258 0.22 9.96 -7.45
CA SER A 258 -0.98 9.65 -6.66
C SER A 258 -2.30 9.91 -7.38
N HIS A 259 -2.32 10.58 -8.55
CA HIS A 259 -3.56 10.82 -9.30
C HIS A 259 -4.25 9.48 -9.61
N PRO A 260 -5.59 9.37 -9.43
CA PRO A 260 -6.56 10.45 -9.19
C PRO A 260 -6.75 10.88 -7.73
N GLY A 261 -6.02 10.29 -6.78
CA GLY A 261 -5.94 10.78 -5.40
C GLY A 261 -5.16 12.09 -5.29
N GLU A 262 -5.18 12.71 -4.10
CA GLU A 262 -4.43 13.92 -3.82
C GLU A 262 -2.99 13.62 -3.37
N MET A 263 -2.15 14.64 -3.48
CA MET A 263 -0.83 14.65 -2.86
C MET A 263 -0.72 15.91 -2.01
N CYS A 264 -0.65 15.72 -0.69
CA CYS A 264 -0.66 16.83 0.27
C CYS A 264 0.36 17.91 -0.13
N TYR A 265 -0.05 19.18 -0.10
CA TYR A 265 0.75 20.35 -0.52
C TYR A 265 1.16 20.39 -2.01
N ARG A 266 0.73 19.46 -2.87
CA ARG A 266 1.15 19.37 -4.28
C ARG A 266 0.02 19.40 -5.29
N TYR A 267 -1.11 18.73 -5.03
CA TYR A 267 -2.33 18.81 -5.85
C TYR A 267 -3.51 18.19 -5.12
N TRP A 268 -4.72 18.66 -5.42
CA TRP A 268 -5.96 18.10 -4.90
C TRP A 268 -6.39 16.83 -5.65
N ARG A 269 -7.28 16.05 -5.04
CA ARG A 269 -7.86 14.84 -5.64
C ARG A 269 -8.75 15.18 -6.84
N ASP A 270 -8.70 14.34 -7.87
CA ASP A 270 -9.57 14.44 -9.04
C ASP A 270 -10.93 13.80 -8.76
N GLY A 271 -11.82 14.58 -8.15
CA GLY A 271 -13.15 14.12 -7.76
C GLY A 271 -14.00 13.63 -8.94
N GLU A 272 -13.86 14.24 -10.12
CA GLU A 272 -14.59 13.82 -11.32
C GLU A 272 -14.12 12.44 -11.80
N HIS A 273 -12.80 12.22 -11.84
CA HIS A 273 -12.22 10.93 -12.22
C HIS A 273 -12.64 9.83 -11.24
N LEU A 274 -12.53 10.08 -9.93
CA LEU A 274 -12.91 9.14 -8.87
C LEU A 274 -14.40 8.78 -8.93
N GLN A 275 -15.29 9.77 -9.12
CA GLN A 275 -16.73 9.54 -9.24
C GLN A 275 -17.10 8.75 -10.50
N GLN A 276 -16.42 9.04 -11.62
CA GLN A 276 -16.63 8.30 -12.86
C GLN A 276 -16.22 6.83 -12.70
N PHE A 277 -15.05 6.56 -12.11
CA PHE A 277 -14.63 5.19 -11.81
C PHE A 277 -15.63 4.46 -10.93
N LEU A 278 -16.08 5.09 -9.83
CA LEU A 278 -17.04 4.49 -8.91
C LEU A 278 -18.36 4.14 -9.63
N LYS A 279 -18.86 5.03 -10.49
CA LYS A 279 -20.07 4.76 -11.29
C LYS A 279 -19.87 3.57 -12.24
N ASP A 280 -18.73 3.51 -12.92
CA ASP A 280 -18.42 2.43 -13.87
C ASP A 280 -18.14 1.09 -13.17
N SER A 281 -17.62 1.13 -11.93
CA SER A 281 -17.28 -0.04 -11.12
C SER A 281 -18.47 -0.97 -10.85
N ALA A 282 -19.70 -0.45 -10.91
CA ALA A 282 -20.93 -1.21 -10.73
C ALA A 282 -21.18 -2.21 -11.88
N ASP A 283 -20.66 -1.93 -13.07
CA ASP A 283 -20.83 -2.73 -14.28
C ASP A 283 -19.47 -3.34 -14.69
N PRO A 284 -19.33 -4.68 -14.72
CA PRO A 284 -18.09 -5.32 -15.11
C PRO A 284 -17.57 -4.90 -16.49
N GLN A 285 -18.44 -4.66 -17.48
CA GLN A 285 -18.01 -4.26 -18.82
C GLN A 285 -17.45 -2.84 -18.83
N LYS A 286 -18.07 -1.91 -18.08
CA LYS A 286 -17.57 -0.54 -17.93
C LYS A 286 -16.30 -0.49 -17.10
N THR A 287 -16.20 -1.35 -16.08
CA THR A 287 -14.97 -1.53 -15.31
C THR A 287 -13.82 -1.96 -16.23
N GLN A 288 -14.04 -2.96 -17.08
CA GLN A 288 -13.03 -3.38 -18.06
C GLN A 288 -12.67 -2.25 -19.03
N ALA A 289 -13.66 -1.55 -19.58
CA ALA A 289 -13.41 -0.41 -20.47
C ALA A 289 -12.60 0.71 -19.79
N TYR A 290 -12.80 0.92 -18.48
CA TYR A 290 -11.97 1.82 -17.69
C TYR A 290 -10.51 1.34 -17.61
N LEU A 291 -10.27 0.06 -17.31
CA LEU A 291 -8.93 -0.51 -17.26
C LEU A 291 -8.24 -0.42 -18.64
N ASP A 292 -8.96 -0.75 -19.70
CA ASP A 292 -8.49 -0.68 -21.08
C ASP A 292 -8.07 0.75 -21.45
N LYS A 293 -8.85 1.76 -21.07
CA LYS A 293 -8.53 3.17 -21.34
C LYS A 293 -7.36 3.67 -20.51
N TRP A 294 -7.42 3.51 -19.19
CA TRP A 294 -6.54 4.23 -18.26
C TRP A 294 -5.29 3.46 -17.85
N ILE A 295 -5.24 2.14 -18.08
CA ILE A 295 -4.12 1.29 -17.67
C ILE A 295 -3.52 0.58 -18.88
N TYR A 296 -4.28 -0.27 -19.56
CA TYR A 296 -3.76 -1.10 -20.65
C TYR A 296 -3.51 -0.28 -21.94
N GLY A 297 -4.25 0.81 -22.14
CA GLY A 297 -4.11 1.73 -23.27
C GLY A 297 -2.98 2.76 -23.13
N THR A 298 -2.30 2.80 -21.97
CA THR A 298 -1.15 3.67 -21.72
C THR A 298 0.09 2.81 -21.48
N LYS A 299 1.25 3.18 -22.04
CA LYS A 299 2.48 2.38 -21.88
C LYS A 299 3.19 2.63 -20.55
N ASN A 300 2.99 3.80 -19.97
CA ASN A 300 3.71 4.28 -18.80
C ASN A 300 2.91 5.38 -18.08
N HIS A 301 3.42 5.84 -16.94
CA HIS A 301 2.77 6.91 -16.16
C HIS A 301 2.76 8.25 -16.90
N ALA A 302 3.75 8.54 -17.74
CA ALA A 302 3.76 9.78 -18.53
C ALA A 302 2.60 9.83 -19.54
N GLU A 303 2.39 8.77 -20.31
CA GLU A 303 1.25 8.65 -21.26
C GLU A 303 -0.10 8.70 -20.51
N TYR A 304 -0.18 8.19 -19.27
CA TYR A 304 -1.36 8.35 -18.42
C TYR A 304 -1.64 9.82 -18.08
N ILE A 305 -0.62 10.58 -17.67
CA ILE A 305 -0.78 12.00 -17.36
C ILE A 305 -1.11 12.83 -18.62
N GLU A 306 -0.54 12.47 -19.78
CA GLU A 306 -0.91 13.07 -21.06
C GLU A 306 -2.40 12.82 -21.39
N LEU A 307 -2.90 11.61 -21.14
CA LEU A 307 -4.29 11.24 -21.34
C LEU A 307 -5.25 11.96 -20.36
N VAL A 308 -4.81 12.21 -19.11
CA VAL A 308 -5.55 13.05 -18.15
C VAL A 308 -5.58 14.51 -18.60
N GLY A 309 -4.46 14.99 -19.14
CA GLY A 309 -4.29 16.35 -19.65
C GLY A 309 -3.63 17.28 -18.62
N ILE A 310 -2.61 18.02 -19.07
CA ILE A 310 -1.83 18.89 -18.18
C ILE A 310 -2.65 20.06 -17.60
N ASP A 311 -3.65 20.53 -18.35
CA ASP A 311 -4.51 21.62 -17.87
C ASP A 311 -5.36 21.16 -16.68
N ARG A 312 -5.88 19.92 -16.72
CA ARG A 312 -6.54 19.32 -15.57
C ARG A 312 -5.61 19.22 -14.36
N MET A 313 -4.36 18.79 -14.57
CA MET A 313 -3.39 18.73 -13.46
C MET A 313 -3.11 20.10 -12.85
N ARG A 314 -2.99 21.15 -13.68
CA ARG A 314 -2.82 22.54 -13.20
C ARG A 314 -4.03 23.05 -12.42
N GLU A 315 -5.24 22.69 -12.84
CA GLU A 315 -6.45 23.00 -12.09
C GLU A 315 -6.43 22.36 -10.69
N LEU A 316 -6.02 21.10 -10.59
CA LEU A 316 -5.89 20.39 -9.30
C LEU A 316 -4.78 20.97 -8.42
N GLU A 317 -3.68 21.44 -9.01
CA GLU A 317 -2.62 22.18 -8.31
C GLU A 317 -3.15 23.51 -7.75
N ALA A 318 -3.97 24.24 -8.51
CA ALA A 318 -4.54 25.52 -8.07
C ALA A 318 -5.53 25.36 -6.89
N GLN A 319 -6.13 24.18 -6.72
CA GLN A 319 -7.12 23.90 -5.68
C GLN A 319 -6.55 23.68 -4.27
N ILE A 320 -5.22 23.57 -4.11
CA ILE A 320 -4.59 23.25 -2.82
C ILE A 320 -4.83 24.37 -1.79
N GLY A 321 -5.05 25.61 -2.24
CA GLY A 321 -5.71 26.67 -1.46
C GLY A 321 -5.19 26.89 -0.04
N GLY A 322 -3.90 26.70 0.23
CA GLY A 322 -3.27 26.91 1.54
C GLY A 322 -3.37 25.75 2.53
N ARG A 323 -3.70 24.53 2.07
CA ARG A 323 -3.57 23.29 2.84
C ARG A 323 -2.21 22.65 2.70
#